data_AF-A0A068YCI3-F1
#
_entry.id   AF-A0A068YCI3-F1
#
_cell.length_a   1.000
_cell.length_b   1.000
_cell.length_c   1.000
_cell.angle_alpha   90.00
_cell.angle_beta   90.00
_cell.angle_gamma   90.00
#
_symmetry.space_group_name_H-M   'P 1'
#
loop_
_entity.id
_entity.type
_entity.pdbx_description
1 polymer ?
#
loop_
_entity_poly.entity_id
_entity_poly.type
_entity_poly.pdbx_seq_one_letter_code
_entity_poly.pdbx_strand_id
1 'polypeptide(L)'
;MYNGIGLPTPRGSGTNGYVQRNLAYLTTYKDKINYKTDGDAKRVDALAFKEPNKDILMHEKKRQVEVRCFELQQAMEDQGYTEGEIDEKVSALRKELISRLGDDIAPRSLGEAFKSGATIISDANRLIPRGTHETAAVAILKNTVFKEALGIGDDYEDGSAMQSSRERRRQAEEAKALFESQKSLKTLKSSSEESDEDDEGTKREKSIQKHKKTHSHRRKHKRSRKDSGNSFSNPASEAESKERRKKHRKHYQ
;
A
#
# COMPACT_ATOMS: atom_id res chain seq x y z
N MET A 1 -13.65 -41.57 31.50
CA MET A 1 -14.31 -40.84 30.39
C MET A 1 -13.23 -40.14 29.58
N TYR A 2 -13.18 -40.35 28.27
CA TYR A 2 -12.18 -39.72 27.40
C TYR A 2 -12.84 -38.50 26.73
N ASN A 3 -12.24 -37.31 26.84
CA ASN A 3 -12.78 -36.06 26.27
C ASN A 3 -14.26 -35.77 26.60
N GLY A 4 -14.72 -36.17 27.79
CA GLY A 4 -16.11 -35.96 28.22
C GLY A 4 -17.17 -36.76 27.45
N ILE A 5 -16.76 -37.70 26.58
CA ILE A 5 -17.68 -38.54 25.79
C ILE A 5 -17.67 -40.00 26.27
N GLY A 6 -18.83 -40.64 26.22
CA GLY A 6 -19.03 -42.05 26.62
C GLY A 6 -19.50 -42.25 28.06
N LEU A 7 -19.55 -43.52 28.49
CA LEU A 7 -20.00 -43.91 29.83
C LEU A 7 -18.83 -43.90 30.84
N PRO A 8 -19.08 -43.59 32.12
CA PRO A 8 -18.05 -43.68 33.16
C PRO A 8 -17.65 -45.14 33.44
N THR A 9 -18.62 -46.06 33.45
CA THR A 9 -18.39 -47.51 33.46
C THR A 9 -19.42 -48.21 32.55
N PRO A 10 -19.05 -49.28 31.82
CA PRO A 10 -20.00 -50.03 31.00
C PRO A 10 -20.90 -50.98 31.83
N ARG A 11 -20.54 -51.23 33.10
CA ARG A 11 -21.30 -52.09 34.00
C ARG A 11 -22.67 -51.47 34.32
N GLY A 12 -23.73 -52.24 34.13
CA GLY A 12 -25.12 -51.79 34.35
C GLY A 12 -25.75 -51.08 33.15
N SER A 13 -24.98 -50.73 32.11
CA SER A 13 -25.53 -50.16 30.86
C SER A 13 -26.05 -51.22 29.88
N GLY A 14 -25.71 -52.50 30.08
CA GLY A 14 -26.07 -53.58 29.16
C GLY A 14 -25.37 -53.53 27.80
N THR A 15 -24.27 -52.76 27.67
CA THR A 15 -23.48 -52.65 26.44
C THR A 15 -21.99 -52.85 26.73
N ASN A 16 -21.19 -53.08 25.68
CA ASN A 16 -19.74 -53.25 25.81
C ASN A 16 -18.97 -51.94 26.07
N GLY A 17 -19.65 -50.78 26.11
CA GLY A 17 -19.02 -49.48 26.31
C GLY A 17 -18.19 -48.96 25.13
N TYR A 18 -18.33 -49.55 23.95
CA TYR A 18 -17.59 -49.12 22.75
C TYR A 18 -18.16 -47.81 22.20
N VAL A 19 -17.31 -46.78 22.10
CA VAL A 19 -17.70 -45.43 21.64
C VAL A 19 -17.08 -45.19 20.26
N GLN A 20 -17.93 -44.96 19.26
CA GLN A 20 -17.50 -44.60 17.91
C GLN A 20 -17.74 -43.11 17.63
N ARG A 21 -16.82 -42.47 16.92
CA ARG A 21 -17.05 -41.10 16.42
C ARG A 21 -18.17 -41.10 15.37
N ASN A 22 -19.05 -40.10 15.43
CA ASN A 22 -20.05 -39.92 14.38
C ASN A 22 -19.39 -39.44 13.08
N LEU A 23 -19.45 -40.25 12.02
CA LEU A 23 -18.89 -39.91 10.70
C LEU A 23 -19.75 -38.90 9.92
N ALA A 24 -21.04 -38.82 10.23
CA ALA A 24 -21.97 -37.89 9.59
C ALA A 24 -22.00 -36.52 10.27
N TYR A 25 -21.32 -36.36 11.41
CA TYR A 25 -21.20 -35.08 12.07
C TYR A 25 -20.20 -34.19 11.31
N LEU A 26 -20.73 -33.27 10.51
CA LEU A 26 -19.94 -32.23 9.87
C LEU A 26 -19.59 -31.17 10.93
N THR A 27 -18.31 -31.08 11.30
CA THR A 27 -17.83 -30.00 12.15
C THR A 27 -18.12 -28.65 11.47
N THR A 28 -18.91 -27.80 12.13
CA THR A 28 -19.27 -26.47 11.62
C THR A 28 -18.19 -25.43 11.89
N TYR A 29 -17.06 -25.83 12.48
CA TYR A 29 -15.85 -25.03 12.51
C TYR A 29 -15.28 -24.93 11.10
N LYS A 30 -15.91 -24.08 10.29
CA LYS A 30 -15.20 -23.42 9.21
C LYS A 30 -14.10 -22.62 9.88
N ASP A 31 -12.85 -22.82 9.47
CA ASP A 31 -11.79 -21.86 9.74
C ASP A 31 -12.35 -20.50 9.36
N LYS A 32 -12.59 -19.65 10.35
CA LYS A 32 -13.02 -18.28 10.09
C LYS A 32 -11.86 -17.64 9.36
N ILE A 33 -11.93 -17.62 8.04
CA ILE A 33 -11.07 -16.80 7.22
C ILE A 33 -11.38 -15.38 7.69
N ASN A 34 -10.46 -14.80 8.46
CA ASN A 34 -10.56 -13.42 8.92
C ASN A 34 -10.40 -12.51 7.69
N TYR A 35 -11.46 -12.40 6.88
CA TYR A 35 -11.56 -11.36 5.88
C TYR A 35 -11.50 -10.05 6.64
N LYS A 36 -10.40 -9.30 6.48
CA LYS A 36 -10.33 -7.93 6.98
C LYS A 36 -11.44 -7.16 6.27
N THR A 37 -12.49 -6.85 7.01
CA THR A 37 -13.60 -6.05 6.51
C THR A 37 -13.05 -4.66 6.12
N ASP A 38 -13.69 -3.93 5.21
CA ASP A 38 -13.26 -2.56 4.86
C ASP A 38 -13.18 -1.66 6.12
N GLY A 39 -14.04 -1.91 7.11
CA GLY A 39 -13.95 -1.27 8.43
C GLY A 39 -12.68 -1.63 9.22
N ASP A 40 -12.16 -2.85 9.10
CA ASP A 40 -10.91 -3.26 9.75
C ASP A 40 -9.69 -2.69 9.03
N ALA A 41 -9.72 -2.59 7.70
CA ALA A 41 -8.69 -1.90 6.93
C ALA A 41 -8.59 -0.43 7.35
N LYS A 42 -9.72 0.29 7.40
CA LYS A 42 -9.79 1.69 7.87
C LYS A 42 -9.31 1.86 9.31
N ARG A 43 -9.63 0.93 10.21
CA ARG A 43 -9.12 0.97 11.60
C ARG A 43 -7.62 0.78 11.66
N VAL A 44 -7.06 -0.17 10.90
CA VAL A 44 -5.61 -0.41 10.85
C VAL A 44 -4.91 0.82 10.26
N ASP A 45 -5.47 1.41 9.22
CA ASP A 45 -4.95 2.63 8.60
C ASP A 45 -4.96 3.80 9.60
N ALA A 46 -6.09 4.03 10.27
CA ALA A 46 -6.21 5.06 11.30
C ALA A 46 -5.27 4.84 12.50
N LEU A 47 -4.92 3.59 12.82
CA LEU A 47 -3.92 3.28 13.84
C LEU A 47 -2.50 3.50 13.34
N ALA A 48 -2.23 3.25 12.06
CA ALA A 48 -0.93 3.45 11.44
C ALA A 48 -0.58 4.93 11.23
N PHE A 49 -1.59 5.78 11.03
CA PHE A 49 -1.43 7.22 10.76
C PHE A 49 -1.58 8.14 11.98
N LYS A 50 -1.46 7.60 13.21
CA LYS A 50 -1.47 8.47 14.38
C LYS A 50 -0.19 9.29 14.45
N GLU A 51 -0.33 10.61 14.54
CA GLU A 51 0.80 11.50 14.73
C GLU A 51 1.55 11.16 16.03
N PRO A 52 2.89 11.16 16.01
CA PRO A 52 3.69 10.93 17.21
C PRO A 52 3.52 12.09 18.19
N ASN A 53 3.24 11.77 19.46
CA ASN A 53 3.17 12.78 20.50
C ASN A 53 4.60 13.23 20.86
N LYS A 54 4.87 14.53 20.68
CA LYS A 54 6.18 15.15 20.95
C LYS A 54 6.58 15.02 22.41
N ASP A 55 5.63 15.14 23.34
CA ASP A 55 5.93 15.05 24.77
C ASP A 55 6.47 13.66 25.12
N ILE A 56 5.81 12.61 24.62
CA ILE A 56 6.22 11.22 24.86
C ILE A 56 7.62 10.95 24.29
N LEU A 57 7.92 11.48 23.09
CA LEU A 57 9.27 11.37 22.51
C LEU A 57 10.32 12.12 23.35
N MET A 58 9.99 13.30 23.87
CA MET A 58 10.89 14.07 24.74
C MET A 58 11.11 13.38 26.08
N HIS A 59 10.07 12.73 26.63
CA HIS A 59 10.19 11.92 27.83
C HIS A 59 11.10 10.72 27.62
N GLU A 60 10.97 10.00 26.51
CA GLU A 60 11.85 8.86 26.22
C GLU A 60 13.30 9.31 26.04
N LYS A 61 13.53 10.44 25.36
CA LYS A 61 14.87 11.05 25.25
C LYS A 61 15.47 11.40 26.62
N LYS A 62 14.70 12.02 27.52
CA LYS A 62 15.15 12.31 28.89
C LYS A 62 15.41 11.03 29.70
N ARG A 63 14.56 10.02 29.53
CA ARG A 63 14.75 8.70 30.14
C ARG A 63 16.07 8.06 29.67
N GLN A 64 16.41 8.18 28.40
CA GLN A 64 17.70 7.70 27.89
C GLN A 64 18.89 8.40 28.54
N VAL A 65 18.80 9.71 28.81
CA VAL A 65 19.84 10.43 29.57
C VAL A 65 20.01 9.83 30.96
N GLU A 66 18.92 9.64 31.71
CA GLU A 66 18.99 9.07 33.05
C GLU A 66 19.49 7.62 33.04
N VAL A 67 19.17 6.83 32.01
CA VAL A 67 19.75 5.49 31.83
C VAL A 67 21.27 5.57 31.67
N ARG A 68 21.79 6.51 30.88
CA ARG A 68 23.25 6.70 30.73
C ARG A 68 23.91 7.16 32.03
N CYS A 69 23.26 8.05 32.78
CA CYS A 69 23.72 8.45 34.10
C CYS A 69 23.80 7.25 35.05
N PHE A 70 22.78 6.39 35.05
CA PHE A 70 22.74 5.18 35.88
C PHE A 70 23.80 4.16 35.46
N GLU A 71 24.01 3.95 34.16
CA GLU A 71 25.09 3.09 33.64
C GLU A 71 26.48 3.57 34.13
N LEU A 72 26.74 4.89 34.09
CA LEU A 72 28.00 5.46 34.59
C LEU A 72 28.12 5.27 36.10
N GLN A 73 27.06 5.54 36.85
CA GLN A 73 27.03 5.36 38.31
C GLN A 73 27.40 3.92 38.67
N GLN A 74 26.71 2.93 38.09
CA GLN A 74 26.98 1.52 38.34
C GLN A 74 28.42 1.15 37.98
N ALA A 75 28.93 1.61 36.83
CA ALA A 75 30.30 1.33 36.43
C ALA A 75 31.35 1.92 37.39
N MET A 76 31.07 3.06 38.02
CA MET A 76 31.96 3.66 39.00
C MET A 76 31.85 3.00 40.39
N GLU A 77 30.65 2.58 40.79
CA GLU A 77 30.43 1.79 42.00
C GLU A 77 31.20 0.45 41.92
N ASP A 78 31.11 -0.25 40.78
CA ASP A 78 31.83 -1.50 40.52
C ASP A 78 33.36 -1.31 40.55
N GLN A 79 33.85 -0.11 40.23
CA GLN A 79 35.27 0.27 40.29
C GLN A 79 35.71 0.73 41.70
N GLY A 80 34.78 0.87 42.66
CA GLY A 80 35.07 1.26 44.03
C GLY A 80 35.37 2.75 44.23
N TYR A 81 34.85 3.63 43.38
CA TYR A 81 34.93 5.09 43.61
C TYR A 81 34.12 5.52 44.83
N THR A 82 34.45 6.69 45.38
CA THR A 82 33.69 7.27 46.49
C THR A 82 32.36 7.88 46.02
N GLU A 83 31.33 7.87 46.86
CA GLU A 83 30.00 8.40 46.51
C GLU A 83 30.05 9.87 46.04
N GLY A 84 30.92 10.70 46.64
CA GLY A 84 31.08 12.10 46.22
C GLY A 84 31.66 12.26 44.80
N GLU A 85 32.66 11.46 44.44
CA GLU A 85 33.24 11.49 43.08
C GLU A 85 32.25 10.97 42.04
N ILE A 86 31.43 9.99 42.40
CA ILE A 86 30.36 9.44 41.56
C ILE A 86 29.33 10.53 41.27
N ASP A 87 28.81 11.19 42.30
CA ASP A 87 27.80 12.24 42.16
C ASP A 87 28.30 13.42 41.30
N GLU A 88 29.53 13.85 41.49
CA GLU A 88 30.14 14.92 40.68
C GLU A 88 30.18 14.55 39.19
N LYS A 89 30.71 13.36 38.86
CA LYS A 89 30.83 12.92 37.46
C LYS A 89 29.47 12.64 36.82
N VAL A 90 28.54 12.03 37.55
CA VAL A 90 27.18 11.77 37.06
C VAL A 90 26.43 13.08 36.85
N SER A 91 26.57 14.06 37.74
CA SER A 91 25.94 15.37 37.58
C SER A 91 26.49 16.16 36.39
N ALA A 92 27.79 16.05 36.12
CA ALA A 92 28.43 16.64 34.94
C ALA A 92 27.91 16.00 33.65
N LEU A 93 27.88 14.65 33.60
CA LEU A 93 27.35 13.91 32.45
C LEU A 93 25.87 14.24 32.21
N ARG A 94 25.05 14.30 33.26
CA ARG A 94 23.63 14.66 33.15
C ARG A 94 23.46 16.03 32.48
N LYS A 95 24.22 17.04 32.92
CA LYS A 95 24.17 18.40 32.34
C LYS A 95 24.61 18.38 30.87
N GLU A 96 25.71 17.71 30.55
CA GLU A 96 26.21 17.59 29.19
C GLU A 96 25.17 16.97 28.23
N LEU A 97 24.59 15.83 28.61
CA LEU A 97 23.61 15.13 27.78
C LEU A 97 22.30 15.90 27.63
N ILE A 98 21.83 16.59 28.68
CA ILE A 98 20.63 17.44 28.60
C ILE A 98 20.90 18.64 27.69
N SER A 99 22.06 19.30 27.81
CA SER A 99 22.43 20.43 26.95
C SER A 99 22.47 20.02 25.48
N ARG A 100 23.11 18.87 25.17
CA ARG A 100 23.13 18.32 23.82
C ARG A 100 21.72 18.04 23.29
N LEU A 101 20.83 17.53 24.13
CA LEU A 101 19.44 17.24 23.74
C LEU A 101 18.62 18.50 23.42
N GLY A 102 18.90 19.62 24.10
CA GLY A 102 18.25 20.91 23.86
C GLY A 102 18.61 21.53 22.51
N ASP A 103 19.82 21.29 22.03
CA ASP A 103 20.30 21.79 20.74
C ASP A 103 19.73 21.00 19.53
N ASP A 104 19.22 19.79 19.77
CA ASP A 104 18.72 18.84 18.76
C ASP A 104 17.19 18.94 18.52
N ILE A 105 16.54 20.02 18.97
CA ILE A 105 15.08 20.23 18.77
C ILE A 105 14.74 20.42 17.28
N ALA A 106 15.71 20.77 16.43
CA ALA A 106 15.57 20.76 14.99
C ALA A 106 16.47 19.66 14.40
N PRO A 107 15.94 18.68 13.65
CA PRO A 107 16.79 17.79 12.88
C PRO A 107 17.52 18.64 11.83
N ARG A 108 18.83 18.89 12.04
CA ARG A 108 19.64 19.72 11.14
C ARG A 108 19.78 19.11 9.75
N SER A 109 19.50 17.82 9.59
CA SER A 109 19.42 17.13 8.31
C SER A 109 18.75 15.77 8.44
N LEU A 110 17.95 15.39 7.44
CA LEU A 110 17.37 14.06 7.28
C LEU A 110 18.45 12.95 7.21
N GLY A 111 19.68 13.32 6.84
CA GLY A 111 20.85 12.44 6.90
C GLY A 111 21.40 12.20 8.31
N GLU A 112 21.13 13.06 9.28
CA GLU A 112 21.63 12.95 10.67
C GLU A 112 20.73 12.04 11.52
N ALA A 113 19.43 11.95 11.21
CA ALA A 113 18.54 10.93 11.77
C ALA A 113 18.91 9.50 11.34
N PHE A 114 19.66 9.36 10.23
CA PHE A 114 20.10 8.08 9.68
C PHE A 114 21.62 7.82 9.85
N LYS A 115 22.41 8.86 10.13
CA LYS A 115 23.85 8.76 10.37
C LYS A 115 24.15 8.84 11.88
N SER A 116 24.52 7.68 12.41
CA SER A 116 25.49 7.47 13.49
C SER A 116 25.28 8.24 14.80
N GLY A 117 24.87 7.53 15.85
CA GLY A 117 25.39 7.82 17.19
C GLY A 117 24.49 7.60 18.41
N ALA A 118 23.17 7.46 18.28
CA ALA A 118 22.30 7.49 19.46
C ALA A 118 21.74 6.13 19.94
N THR A 119 21.76 5.07 19.13
CA THR A 119 21.34 3.72 19.60
C THR A 119 22.12 2.63 18.89
N ILE A 120 23.30 2.31 19.41
CA ILE A 120 24.05 1.13 18.97
C ILE A 120 23.39 -0.10 19.58
N ILE A 121 22.51 -0.75 18.81
CA ILE A 121 22.51 -2.22 18.77
C ILE A 121 23.38 -2.55 17.55
N SER A 122 24.56 -3.11 17.82
CA SER A 122 25.69 -3.22 16.89
C SER A 122 25.43 -4.00 15.59
N ASP A 123 24.32 -4.75 15.49
CA ASP A 123 24.16 -5.75 14.43
C ASP A 123 23.17 -5.38 13.32
N ALA A 124 22.46 -4.26 13.43
CA ALA A 124 21.63 -3.80 12.32
C ALA A 124 21.63 -2.28 12.30
N ASN A 125 22.09 -1.72 11.18
CA ASN A 125 22.08 -0.29 10.85
C ASN A 125 20.63 0.25 10.67
N ARG A 126 19.73 -0.12 11.58
CA ARG A 126 18.27 0.00 11.50
C ARG A 126 17.75 0.51 12.84
N LEU A 127 17.05 1.63 12.82
CA LEU A 127 16.31 2.11 13.98
C LEU A 127 15.25 1.05 14.33
N ILE A 128 15.40 0.41 15.49
CA ILE A 128 14.39 -0.48 16.08
C ILE A 128 13.63 0.36 17.11
N PRO A 129 12.54 1.04 16.71
CA PRO A 129 11.71 1.79 17.65
C PRO A 129 11.15 0.81 18.70
N ARG A 130 11.23 1.19 19.97
CA ARG A 130 10.76 0.40 21.10
C ARG A 130 9.32 0.80 21.48
N GLY A 131 8.96 2.06 21.29
CA GLY A 131 7.64 2.62 21.61
C GLY A 131 6.74 2.86 20.39
N THR A 132 5.42 2.91 20.61
CA THR A 132 4.41 3.19 19.57
C THR A 132 4.62 4.55 18.90
N HIS A 133 4.89 5.60 19.67
CA HIS A 133 5.14 6.94 19.12
C HIS A 133 6.47 7.03 18.36
N GLU A 134 7.49 6.27 18.78
CA GLU A 134 8.73 6.15 18.02
C GLU A 134 8.50 5.44 16.68
N THR A 135 7.69 4.36 16.68
CA THR A 135 7.34 3.67 15.43
C THR A 135 6.62 4.60 14.45
N ALA A 136 5.70 5.44 14.95
CA ALA A 136 4.98 6.41 14.16
C ALA A 136 5.91 7.50 13.60
N ALA A 137 6.81 8.04 14.42
CA ALA A 137 7.80 9.01 13.98
C ALA A 137 8.72 8.44 12.89
N VAL A 138 9.23 7.22 13.08
CA VAL A 138 10.06 6.52 12.09
C VAL A 138 9.26 6.22 10.82
N ALA A 139 7.98 5.87 10.93
CA ALA A 139 7.12 5.63 9.78
C ALA A 139 6.90 6.91 8.97
N ILE A 140 6.63 8.04 9.62
CA ILE A 140 6.52 9.35 8.96
C ILE A 140 7.83 9.67 8.22
N LEU A 141 8.98 9.56 8.89
CA LEU A 141 10.28 9.81 8.25
C LEU A 141 10.55 8.88 7.05
N LYS A 142 10.21 7.60 7.15
CA LYS A 142 10.33 6.67 6.02
C LYS A 142 9.42 7.08 4.87
N ASN A 143 8.19 7.49 5.17
CA ASN A 143 7.23 7.94 4.18
C ASN A 143 7.67 9.25 3.53
N THR A 144 8.25 10.20 4.26
CA THR A 144 8.77 11.45 3.66
C THR A 144 9.93 11.17 2.71
N VAL A 145 10.91 10.35 3.11
CA VAL A 145 12.02 9.93 2.24
C VAL A 145 11.51 9.21 1.00
N PHE A 146 10.53 8.32 1.18
CA PHE A 146 9.94 7.60 0.06
C PHE A 146 9.15 8.52 -0.87
N LYS A 147 8.43 9.51 -0.33
CA LYS A 147 7.70 10.54 -1.07
C LYS A 147 8.65 11.38 -1.93
N GLU A 148 9.76 11.85 -1.34
CA GLU A 148 10.82 12.58 -2.04
C GLU A 148 11.46 11.73 -3.15
N ALA A 149 11.79 10.47 -2.85
CA ALA A 149 12.40 9.55 -3.82
C ALA A 149 11.47 9.24 -5.02
N LEU A 150 10.16 9.25 -4.81
CA LEU A 150 9.16 9.12 -5.87
C LEU A 150 8.92 10.44 -6.64
N GLY A 151 9.56 11.54 -6.23
CA GLY A 151 9.34 12.87 -6.82
C GLY A 151 7.96 13.44 -6.52
N ILE A 152 7.32 12.99 -5.43
CA ILE A 152 6.05 13.54 -4.98
C ILE A 152 6.37 14.78 -4.13
N GLY A 153 6.02 15.96 -4.65
CA GLY A 153 6.24 17.22 -3.94
C GLY A 153 5.35 17.41 -2.71
N ASP A 154 5.65 18.43 -1.90
CA ASP A 154 4.84 18.77 -0.73
C ASP A 154 3.44 19.28 -1.07
N ASP A 155 3.28 19.84 -2.26
CA ASP A 155 2.01 20.30 -2.81
C ASP A 155 1.10 19.15 -3.32
N TYR A 156 1.51 17.89 -3.16
CA TYR A 156 0.72 16.75 -3.60
C TYR A 156 -0.49 16.52 -2.69
N GLU A 157 -1.68 16.79 -3.24
CA GLU A 157 -2.95 16.46 -2.60
C GLU A 157 -3.43 15.05 -2.99
N ASP A 158 -3.86 14.29 -1.98
CA ASP A 158 -4.40 12.95 -2.21
C ASP A 158 -5.70 12.99 -3.04
N GLY A 159 -5.82 12.10 -4.01
CA GLY A 159 -6.91 12.09 -4.99
C GLY A 159 -6.72 13.02 -6.20
N SER A 160 -5.70 13.88 -6.21
CA SER A 160 -5.43 14.79 -7.34
C SER A 160 -4.74 14.13 -8.54
N ALA A 161 -4.19 12.92 -8.36
CA ALA A 161 -3.48 12.17 -9.40
C ALA A 161 -4.27 11.94 -10.71
N MET A 162 -5.60 11.91 -10.65
CA MET A 162 -6.46 11.72 -11.82
C MET A 162 -7.23 12.97 -12.26
N GLN A 163 -7.09 14.11 -11.58
CA GLN A 163 -7.85 15.33 -11.90
C GLN A 163 -7.56 15.82 -13.32
N SER A 164 -6.27 15.90 -13.71
CA SER A 164 -5.88 16.26 -15.07
C SER A 164 -6.44 15.32 -16.14
N SER A 165 -6.55 14.02 -15.85
CA SER A 165 -7.16 13.05 -16.75
C SER A 165 -8.68 13.20 -16.83
N ARG A 166 -9.34 13.56 -15.72
CA ARG A 166 -10.79 13.82 -15.67
C ARG A 166 -11.13 15.10 -16.43
N GLU A 167 -10.37 16.16 -16.23
CA GLU A 167 -10.50 17.43 -16.96
C GLU A 167 -10.28 17.25 -18.46
N ARG A 168 -9.19 16.57 -18.85
CA ARG A 168 -8.92 16.29 -20.27
C ARG A 168 -10.03 15.47 -20.92
N ARG A 169 -10.63 14.53 -20.16
CA ARG A 169 -11.79 13.77 -20.64
C ARG A 169 -13.03 14.67 -20.80
N ARG A 170 -13.31 15.53 -19.83
CA ARG A 170 -14.43 16.47 -19.87
C ARG A 170 -14.31 17.45 -21.05
N GLN A 171 -13.12 18.05 -21.25
CA GLN A 171 -12.85 18.93 -22.38
C GLN A 171 -13.03 18.21 -23.73
N ALA A 172 -12.62 16.94 -23.84
CA ALA A 172 -12.81 16.15 -25.05
C ALA A 172 -14.29 15.80 -25.32
N GLU A 173 -15.09 15.60 -24.28
CA GLU A 173 -16.54 15.39 -24.39
C GLU A 173 -17.24 16.70 -24.80
N GLU A 174 -16.89 17.84 -24.19
CA GLU A 174 -17.40 19.17 -24.54
C GLU A 174 -17.03 19.57 -25.99
N ALA A 175 -15.78 19.35 -26.41
CA ALA A 175 -15.35 19.62 -27.79
C ALA A 175 -16.08 18.76 -28.83
N LYS A 176 -16.38 17.49 -28.50
CA LYS A 176 -17.20 16.62 -29.35
C LYS A 176 -18.63 17.14 -29.45
N ALA A 177 -19.23 17.56 -28.33
CA ALA A 177 -20.58 18.11 -28.31
C ALA A 177 -20.69 19.41 -29.11
N LEU A 178 -19.70 20.31 -29.01
CA LEU A 178 -19.65 21.54 -29.83
C LEU A 178 -19.46 21.25 -31.32
N PHE A 179 -18.64 20.26 -31.67
CA PHE A 179 -18.47 19.85 -33.06
C PHE A 179 -19.77 19.26 -33.64
N GLU A 180 -20.49 18.46 -32.85
CA GLU A 180 -21.78 17.88 -33.22
C GLU A 180 -22.87 18.96 -33.38
N SER A 181 -22.94 19.94 -32.47
CA SER A 181 -23.90 21.05 -32.57
C SER A 181 -23.60 21.99 -33.74
N GLN A 182 -22.33 22.28 -34.04
CA GLN A 182 -21.96 23.04 -35.24
C GLN A 182 -22.32 22.28 -36.52
N LYS A 183 -22.14 20.95 -36.53
CA LYS A 183 -22.52 20.12 -37.68
C LYS A 183 -24.03 20.13 -37.89
N SER A 184 -24.84 20.01 -36.84
CA SER A 184 -26.30 20.06 -36.95
C SER A 184 -26.81 21.43 -37.40
N LEU A 185 -26.21 22.53 -36.94
CA LEU A 185 -26.56 23.88 -37.40
C LEU A 185 -26.19 24.10 -38.87
N LYS A 186 -25.03 23.60 -39.32
CA LYS A 186 -24.66 23.65 -40.75
C LYS A 186 -25.64 22.89 -41.63
N THR A 187 -26.08 21.70 -41.21
CA THR A 187 -27.06 20.92 -41.99
C THR A 187 -28.43 21.59 -42.06
N LEU A 188 -28.84 22.30 -41.00
CA LEU A 188 -30.09 23.06 -41.00
C LEU A 188 -29.98 24.33 -41.85
N LYS A 189 -28.84 25.02 -41.80
CA LYS A 189 -28.59 26.20 -42.61
C LYS A 189 -28.50 25.88 -44.10
N SER A 190 -27.81 24.81 -44.47
CA SER A 190 -27.81 24.31 -45.85
C SER A 190 -29.20 23.83 -46.30
N SER A 191 -30.05 23.35 -45.39
CA SER A 191 -31.44 22.98 -45.74
C SER A 191 -32.38 24.18 -45.86
N SER A 192 -32.02 25.34 -45.32
CA SER A 192 -32.81 26.57 -45.41
C SER A 192 -32.37 27.48 -46.56
N GLU A 193 -31.10 27.41 -46.97
CA GLU A 193 -30.56 28.13 -48.14
C GLU A 193 -30.87 27.40 -49.47
N GLU A 194 -31.36 26.14 -49.43
CA GLU A 194 -31.84 25.38 -50.59
C GLU A 194 -33.38 25.45 -50.75
N SER A 195 -34.04 26.44 -50.12
CA SER A 195 -35.51 26.64 -50.24
C SER A 195 -35.91 27.97 -50.88
N ASP A 196 -34.94 28.74 -51.39
CA ASP A 196 -35.17 29.98 -52.16
C ASP A 196 -34.37 29.91 -53.48
N GLU A 197 -34.67 28.94 -54.35
CA GLU A 197 -34.37 29.00 -55.80
C GLU A 197 -35.09 27.84 -56.53
N ASP A 198 -36.36 28.07 -56.91
CA ASP A 198 -37.02 27.32 -57.99
C ASP A 198 -37.74 28.33 -58.89
N ASP A 199 -37.20 28.57 -60.11
CA ASP A 199 -37.89 28.57 -61.44
C ASP A 199 -36.97 29.25 -62.49
N GLU A 200 -36.32 28.56 -63.44
CA GLU A 200 -36.92 28.16 -64.73
C GLU A 200 -35.99 27.22 -65.55
N GLY A 201 -36.62 26.23 -66.20
CA GLY A 201 -36.26 25.58 -67.47
C GLY A 201 -34.81 25.17 -67.81
N THR A 202 -34.54 23.86 -67.88
CA THR A 202 -34.45 23.08 -69.15
C THR A 202 -33.70 21.74 -68.99
N LYS A 203 -34.28 20.72 -69.64
CA LYS A 203 -33.78 19.35 -69.80
C LYS A 203 -32.31 19.31 -70.26
N ARG A 204 -31.50 18.46 -69.64
CA ARG A 204 -30.47 17.67 -70.33
C ARG A 204 -30.03 16.45 -69.51
N GLU A 205 -30.39 15.29 -70.03
CA GLU A 205 -29.79 14.01 -69.67
C GLU A 205 -28.26 14.07 -69.78
N LYS A 206 -27.57 13.46 -68.82
CA LYS A 206 -26.41 12.60 -69.13
C LYS A 206 -26.08 11.69 -67.95
N SER A 207 -26.45 10.43 -68.14
CA SER A 207 -25.91 9.26 -67.48
C SER A 207 -24.38 9.24 -67.53
N ILE A 208 -23.70 9.13 -66.38
CA ILE A 208 -22.41 8.42 -66.29
C ILE A 208 -22.38 7.64 -64.97
N GLN A 209 -22.55 6.32 -65.08
CA GLN A 209 -22.13 5.35 -64.08
C GLN A 209 -20.66 5.59 -63.69
N LYS A 210 -20.35 5.57 -62.38
CA LYS A 210 -19.07 5.04 -61.91
C LYS A 210 -19.15 4.59 -60.45
N HIS A 211 -19.26 3.27 -60.30
CA HIS A 211 -18.65 2.55 -59.18
C HIS A 211 -17.25 3.10 -58.88
N LYS A 212 -16.92 3.29 -57.61
CA LYS A 212 -15.75 2.66 -56.97
C LYS A 212 -15.61 3.01 -55.48
N LYS A 213 -15.71 1.93 -54.69
CA LYS A 213 -14.84 1.55 -53.56
C LYS A 213 -15.02 2.28 -52.22
N THR A 214 -15.70 1.54 -51.35
CA THR A 214 -15.43 1.44 -49.92
C THR A 214 -13.91 1.32 -49.65
N HIS A 215 -13.31 2.35 -49.06
CA HIS A 215 -12.02 2.22 -48.38
C HIS A 215 -12.22 2.43 -46.88
N SER A 216 -12.42 1.31 -46.18
CA SER A 216 -12.32 1.24 -44.73
C SER A 216 -10.86 1.44 -44.31
N HIS A 217 -10.48 2.66 -43.95
CA HIS A 217 -9.23 2.88 -43.22
C HIS A 217 -9.47 2.67 -41.72
N ARG A 218 -9.63 1.39 -41.35
CA ARG A 218 -9.52 0.92 -39.98
C ARG A 218 -8.06 1.09 -39.56
N ARG A 219 -7.71 2.26 -38.98
CA ARG A 219 -6.43 2.46 -38.29
C ARG A 219 -6.41 1.55 -37.04
N LYS A 220 -5.99 0.29 -37.25
CA LYS A 220 -5.58 -0.60 -36.16
C LYS A 220 -4.29 -0.02 -35.57
N HIS A 221 -4.41 0.73 -34.47
CA HIS A 221 -3.28 0.95 -33.59
C HIS A 221 -2.84 -0.41 -33.06
N LYS A 222 -1.73 -0.92 -33.60
CA LYS A 222 -0.98 -2.03 -33.00
C LYS A 222 -0.47 -1.51 -31.66
N ARG A 223 -1.09 -1.97 -30.57
CA ARG A 223 -0.43 -2.00 -29.26
C ARG A 223 0.75 -2.97 -29.39
N SER A 224 1.95 -2.45 -29.60
CA SER A 224 3.17 -3.21 -29.34
C SER A 224 3.24 -3.44 -27.83
N ARG A 225 2.75 -4.60 -27.39
CA ARG A 225 3.26 -5.24 -26.18
C ARG A 225 4.71 -5.59 -26.48
N LYS A 226 5.63 -4.73 -26.04
CA LYS A 226 7.01 -5.16 -25.78
C LYS A 226 6.94 -6.02 -24.53
N ASP A 227 6.79 -7.32 -24.75
CA ASP A 227 7.34 -8.31 -23.84
C ASP A 227 8.85 -8.13 -23.88
N SER A 228 9.39 -7.41 -22.90
CA SER A 228 10.79 -7.56 -22.51
C SER A 228 10.78 -8.39 -21.23
N GLY A 229 10.56 -9.69 -21.41
CA GLY A 229 11.12 -10.66 -20.47
C GLY A 229 12.62 -10.58 -20.60
N ASN A 230 13.27 -9.97 -19.60
CA ASN A 230 14.65 -10.30 -19.30
C ASN A 230 14.64 -11.09 -17.99
N SER A 231 14.79 -12.39 -18.19
CA SER A 231 15.17 -13.39 -17.21
C SER A 231 16.48 -12.99 -16.52
N PHE A 232 16.41 -12.73 -15.22
CA PHE A 232 17.54 -12.99 -14.34
C PHE A 232 17.23 -14.26 -13.54
N SER A 233 17.92 -15.30 -13.96
CA SER A 233 18.20 -16.53 -13.24
C SER A 233 18.74 -16.25 -11.84
N ASN A 234 18.23 -16.97 -10.83
CA ASN A 234 19.09 -17.54 -9.80
C ASN A 234 18.55 -18.92 -9.34
N PRO A 235 19.45 -19.86 -9.00
CA PRO A 235 19.15 -21.29 -8.87
C PRO A 235 18.84 -21.71 -7.42
N ALA A 236 18.53 -23.00 -7.27
CA ALA A 236 18.26 -23.77 -6.02
C ALA A 236 16.81 -23.63 -5.51
N SER A 237 16.03 -24.70 -5.43
CA SER A 237 16.31 -25.93 -4.68
C SER A 237 15.44 -27.10 -5.15
N GLU A 238 16.00 -28.29 -5.01
CA GLU A 238 15.35 -29.60 -5.14
C GLU A 238 14.07 -29.71 -4.30
N ALA A 239 13.01 -30.30 -4.85
CA ALA A 239 12.19 -31.29 -4.15
C ALA A 239 11.24 -31.99 -5.14
N GLU A 240 11.61 -33.23 -5.40
CA GLU A 240 10.85 -34.33 -5.97
C GLU A 240 9.41 -34.42 -5.41
N SER A 241 8.38 -34.46 -6.27
CA SER A 241 7.23 -35.35 -6.00
C SER A 241 6.37 -35.59 -7.25
N LYS A 242 6.08 -36.88 -7.40
CA LYS A 242 5.50 -37.60 -8.51
C LYS A 242 4.03 -37.25 -8.75
N GLU A 243 3.68 -37.25 -10.04
CA GLU A 243 2.55 -38.02 -10.59
C GLU A 243 1.13 -37.69 -10.12
N ARG A 244 0.36 -37.04 -11.02
CA ARG A 244 -0.93 -37.59 -11.48
C ARG A 244 -1.48 -36.88 -12.71
N ARG A 245 -1.34 -37.55 -13.85
CA ARG A 245 -2.08 -37.28 -15.10
C ARG A 245 -3.56 -37.64 -14.87
N LYS A 246 -4.47 -36.66 -14.98
CA LYS A 246 -5.82 -36.93 -15.50
C LYS A 246 -6.19 -35.86 -16.52
N LYS A 247 -6.17 -36.29 -17.78
CA LYS A 247 -6.70 -35.60 -18.94
C LYS A 247 -8.21 -35.43 -18.75
N HIS A 248 -8.74 -34.24 -18.98
CA HIS A 248 -10.10 -34.10 -19.50
C HIS A 248 -10.10 -33.03 -20.58
N ARG A 249 -10.32 -33.47 -21.81
CA ARG A 249 -10.56 -32.60 -22.97
C ARG A 249 -11.75 -33.16 -23.73
N LYS A 250 -12.79 -32.32 -23.84
CA LYS A 250 -13.90 -32.32 -24.83
C LYS A 250 -14.93 -33.48 -24.69
N HIS A 251 -16.19 -33.37 -25.10
CA HIS A 251 -16.84 -32.52 -26.11
C HIS A 251 -18.36 -32.46 -25.87
N TYR A 252 -19.00 -31.45 -26.49
CA TYR A 252 -20.42 -31.35 -26.86
C TYR A 252 -21.13 -32.69 -27.16
N GLN A 253 -22.34 -32.84 -26.66
CA GLN A 253 -23.60 -32.91 -27.43
C GLN A 253 -24.74 -32.41 -26.54
#